data_AF-A0A0A9YX27-F1
#
_entry.id   AF-A0A0A9YX27-F1
#
_cell.length_a   1.000
_cell.length_b   1.000
_cell.length_c   1.000
_cell.angle_alpha   90.00
_cell.angle_beta   90.00
_cell.angle_gamma   90.00
#
_symmetry.space_group_name_H-M   'P 1'
#
loop_
_entity.id
_entity.type
_entity.pdbx_description
1 polymer ?
#
loop_
_entity_poly.entity_id
_entity_poly.type
_entity_poly.pdbx_seq_one_letter_code
_entity_poly.pdbx_strand_id
1 'polypeptide(L)'
;HFQDKEKLSDKDLVILEKQMKYITDVSTDMKSDFRNLIEEYNRYWSLRNLVTVDESLCPAYLASKIQETHESFLTLVRESLDKSVNVPSLVKYFRQLNDFIEDFKDIDFTSNWYVKSNTSRPGIIEKVDNKIASENGCSYKVIDLEQFIEGYKDGRPPQHHIIHIVSKLLECAMKSLTTTWESDSGQSVAQLDATGELLSAIRSSFIYLKEQPDYRDFEQFSNESVQPFLQVVDRCHILEEFKIRVNVIKESFWYIRKMDEIGITRALELFHQLNHGSVNLNKLKQCYDIYVSKYNEYIGEAKLKSGLDGIKSLVEIMTTNKADYKEIAKWDEVVKTEKLPTLLAGLSAVWSLLVSKDVRSSGKFLKPHCIQVLCIMRLLSLDGSSRGVEHHLAQVLTGQGKSVILGLLSAVLAFT
;
A
#
# COMPACT_ATOMS: atom_id res chain seq x y z
N HIS A 1 2.23 -20.96 -33.51
CA HIS A 1 2.78 -21.59 -32.30
C HIS A 1 1.66 -21.79 -31.27
N PHE A 2 0.77 -22.76 -31.50
CA PHE A 2 -0.27 -23.21 -30.56
C PHE A 2 -0.28 -24.74 -30.59
N GLN A 3 0.88 -25.36 -30.32
CA GLN A 3 1.08 -26.79 -30.56
C GLN A 3 1.81 -27.54 -29.46
N ASP A 4 1.76 -27.03 -28.22
CA ASP A 4 1.83 -27.90 -27.05
C ASP A 4 0.52 -27.76 -26.28
N LYS A 5 -0.22 -28.87 -26.22
CA LYS A 5 -1.58 -28.95 -25.66
C LYS A 5 -1.51 -28.92 -24.13
N GLU A 6 -1.46 -27.73 -23.55
CA GLU A 6 -2.17 -27.53 -22.29
C GLU A 6 -3.66 -27.57 -22.61
N LYS A 7 -4.35 -28.59 -22.10
CA LYS A 7 -5.80 -28.68 -22.21
C LYS A 7 -6.38 -27.50 -21.43
N LEU A 8 -7.08 -26.59 -22.10
CA LEU A 8 -7.88 -25.55 -21.44
C LEU A 8 -8.76 -26.23 -20.39
N SER A 9 -8.76 -25.68 -19.17
CA SER A 9 -9.66 -26.18 -18.13
C SER A 9 -11.12 -25.85 -18.48
N ASP A 10 -12.06 -26.53 -17.83
CA ASP A 10 -13.49 -26.22 -18.00
C ASP A 10 -13.79 -24.75 -17.68
N LYS A 11 -13.08 -24.14 -16.71
CA LYS A 11 -13.22 -22.71 -16.39
C LYS A 11 -12.66 -21.81 -17.48
N ASP A 12 -11.55 -22.19 -18.10
CA ASP A 12 -10.98 -21.43 -19.22
C ASP A 12 -11.95 -21.42 -20.41
N LEU A 13 -12.59 -22.56 -20.70
CA LEU A 13 -13.63 -22.64 -21.74
C LEU A 13 -14.79 -21.69 -21.45
N VAL A 14 -15.28 -21.64 -20.20
CA VAL A 14 -16.36 -20.72 -19.79
C VAL A 14 -15.94 -19.25 -19.95
N ILE A 15 -14.69 -18.90 -19.61
CA ILE A 15 -14.17 -17.53 -19.80
C ILE A 15 -14.15 -17.19 -21.29
N LEU A 16 -13.63 -18.08 -22.13
CA LEU A 16 -13.57 -17.89 -23.58
C LEU A 16 -14.97 -17.71 -24.18
N GLU A 17 -15.94 -18.54 -23.78
CA GLU A 17 -17.34 -18.43 -24.22
C GLU A 17 -17.95 -17.07 -23.86
N LYS A 18 -17.72 -16.58 -22.63
CA LYS A 18 -18.21 -15.25 -22.20
C LYS A 18 -17.56 -14.12 -23.01
N GLN A 19 -16.25 -14.21 -23.26
CA GLN A 19 -15.54 -13.25 -24.12
C GLN A 19 -16.08 -13.24 -25.54
N MET A 20 -16.30 -14.41 -26.16
CA MET A 20 -16.85 -14.55 -27.51
C MET A 20 -18.29 -14.04 -27.61
N LYS A 21 -19.11 -14.29 -26.57
CA LYS A 21 -20.46 -13.73 -26.48
C LYS A 21 -20.43 -12.21 -26.47
N TYR A 22 -19.61 -11.61 -25.61
CA TYR A 22 -19.47 -10.16 -25.53
C TYR A 22 -18.99 -9.55 -26.86
N ILE A 23 -18.04 -10.20 -27.54
CA ILE A 23 -17.58 -9.81 -28.88
C ILE A 23 -18.74 -9.79 -29.88
N THR A 24 -19.57 -10.82 -29.87
CA THR A 24 -20.72 -10.94 -30.78
C THR A 24 -21.71 -9.79 -30.53
N ASP A 25 -21.98 -9.48 -29.27
CA ASP A 25 -22.93 -8.45 -28.85
C ASP A 25 -22.48 -7.03 -29.24
N VAL A 26 -21.17 -6.77 -29.34
CA VAL A 26 -20.63 -5.41 -29.61
C VAL A 26 -20.03 -5.23 -31.01
N SER A 27 -19.83 -6.30 -31.77
CA SER A 27 -19.25 -6.26 -33.13
C SER A 27 -20.02 -5.39 -34.14
N THR A 28 -21.22 -4.95 -33.79
CA THR A 28 -22.11 -4.17 -34.65
C THR A 28 -21.88 -2.65 -34.62
N ASP A 29 -21.19 -2.08 -33.62
CA ASP A 29 -21.29 -0.61 -33.39
C ASP A 29 -20.01 0.25 -33.21
N MET A 30 -18.79 -0.27 -32.95
CA MET A 30 -17.59 0.61 -32.80
C MET A 30 -16.25 -0.05 -33.19
N LYS A 31 -15.54 0.46 -34.22
CA LYS A 31 -14.31 -0.17 -34.76
C LYS A 31 -13.04 -0.03 -33.88
N SER A 32 -12.81 1.12 -33.23
CA SER A 32 -11.56 1.37 -32.48
C SER A 32 -11.54 0.68 -31.12
N ASP A 33 -12.63 0.78 -30.37
CA ASP A 33 -12.72 0.20 -29.02
C ASP A 33 -12.81 -1.32 -29.06
N PHE A 34 -13.43 -1.87 -30.11
CA PHE A 34 -13.43 -3.30 -30.38
C PHE A 34 -12.02 -3.85 -30.60
N ARG A 35 -11.18 -3.14 -31.36
CA ARG A 35 -9.77 -3.55 -31.57
C ARG A 35 -9.01 -3.61 -30.24
N ASN A 36 -9.14 -2.57 -29.40
CA ASN A 36 -8.50 -2.55 -28.08
C ASN A 36 -8.97 -3.73 -27.22
N LEU A 37 -10.25 -4.08 -27.26
CA LEU A 37 -10.78 -5.22 -26.51
C LEU A 37 -10.14 -6.55 -26.95
N ILE A 38 -10.04 -6.79 -28.27
CA ILE A 38 -9.40 -7.99 -28.80
C ILE A 38 -7.91 -8.03 -28.42
N GLU A 39 -7.20 -6.90 -28.47
CA GLU A 39 -5.81 -6.81 -28.03
C GLU A 39 -5.65 -7.18 -26.54
N GLU A 40 -6.52 -6.69 -25.66
CA GLU A 40 -6.47 -7.03 -24.23
C GLU A 40 -6.89 -8.48 -23.95
N TYR A 41 -7.84 -9.07 -24.68
CA TYR A 41 -8.17 -10.49 -24.56
C TYR A 41 -7.03 -11.39 -25.04
N ASN A 42 -6.35 -11.01 -26.12
CA ASN A 42 -5.17 -11.74 -26.58
C ASN A 42 -4.04 -11.67 -25.55
N ARG A 43 -3.82 -10.51 -24.93
CA ARG A 43 -2.85 -10.34 -23.83
C ARG A 43 -3.24 -11.17 -22.61
N TYR A 44 -4.53 -11.25 -22.27
CA TYR A 44 -5.02 -12.13 -21.21
C TYR A 44 -4.63 -13.59 -21.48
N TRP A 45 -4.92 -14.12 -22.66
CA TRP A 45 -4.63 -15.52 -23.00
C TRP A 45 -3.14 -15.82 -23.09
N SER A 46 -2.30 -14.86 -23.53
CA SER A 46 -0.85 -15.06 -23.53
C SER A 46 -0.25 -15.12 -22.12
N LEU A 47 -0.82 -14.36 -21.18
CA LEU A 47 -0.39 -14.35 -19.78
C LEU A 47 -1.00 -15.51 -18.98
N ARG A 48 -2.25 -15.87 -19.24
CA ARG A 48 -2.98 -16.94 -18.55
C ARG A 48 -2.26 -18.29 -18.63
N ASN A 49 -1.66 -18.61 -19.77
CA ASN A 49 -0.89 -19.85 -19.95
C ASN A 49 0.39 -19.90 -19.11
N LEU A 50 0.84 -18.76 -18.57
CA LEU A 50 1.99 -18.68 -17.66
C LEU A 50 1.58 -18.85 -16.19
N VAL A 51 0.28 -18.84 -15.89
CA VAL A 51 -0.29 -19.06 -14.55
C VAL A 51 -0.65 -20.54 -14.42
N THR A 52 0.37 -21.37 -14.27
CA THR A 52 0.24 -22.82 -14.12
C THR A 52 1.07 -23.30 -12.93
N VAL A 53 0.82 -24.54 -12.49
CA VAL A 53 1.59 -25.19 -11.42
C VAL A 53 2.36 -26.32 -12.05
N ASP A 54 3.69 -26.30 -11.93
CA ASP A 54 4.49 -27.46 -12.29
C ASP A 54 4.36 -28.52 -11.18
N GLU A 55 3.42 -29.44 -11.37
CA GLU A 55 3.17 -30.55 -10.43
C GLU A 55 4.39 -31.48 -10.30
N SER A 56 5.32 -31.48 -11.25
CA SER A 56 6.52 -32.33 -11.18
C SER A 56 7.57 -31.82 -10.18
N LEU A 57 7.53 -30.52 -9.87
CA LEU A 57 8.46 -29.87 -8.94
C LEU A 57 7.82 -29.52 -7.60
N CYS A 58 6.55 -29.90 -7.39
CA CYS A 58 5.74 -29.43 -6.28
C CYS A 58 4.99 -30.60 -5.61
N PRO A 59 5.18 -30.85 -4.30
CA PRO A 59 4.44 -31.89 -3.62
C PRO A 59 2.93 -31.66 -3.69
N ALA A 60 2.15 -32.74 -3.77
CA ALA A 60 0.69 -32.70 -4.00
C ALA A 60 -0.06 -31.73 -3.07
N TYR A 61 0.33 -31.65 -1.80
CA TYR A 61 -0.25 -30.70 -0.84
C TYR A 61 -0.07 -29.24 -1.28
N LEU A 62 1.17 -28.85 -1.66
CA LEU A 62 1.47 -27.48 -2.05
C LEU A 62 0.87 -27.17 -3.42
N ALA A 63 0.93 -28.12 -4.36
CA ALA A 63 0.31 -28.00 -5.67
C ALA A 63 -1.20 -27.71 -5.56
N SER A 64 -1.91 -28.44 -4.70
CA SER A 64 -3.33 -28.20 -4.41
C SER A 64 -3.60 -26.79 -3.88
N LYS A 65 -2.74 -26.24 -3.01
CA LYS A 65 -2.90 -24.88 -2.48
C LYS A 65 -2.63 -23.78 -3.51
N ILE A 66 -1.66 -23.97 -4.39
CA ILE A 66 -1.42 -23.04 -5.49
C ILE A 66 -2.60 -23.11 -6.47
N GLN A 67 -3.09 -24.31 -6.77
CA GLN A 67 -4.25 -24.49 -7.64
C GLN A 67 -5.52 -23.84 -7.05
N GLU A 68 -5.81 -23.97 -5.75
CA GLU A 68 -6.90 -23.24 -5.08
C GLU A 68 -6.81 -21.71 -5.30
N THR A 69 -5.60 -21.16 -5.28
CA THR A 69 -5.35 -19.72 -5.50
C THR A 69 -5.59 -19.34 -6.96
N HIS A 70 -5.10 -20.14 -7.91
CA HIS A 70 -5.37 -19.94 -9.34
C HIS A 70 -6.86 -20.06 -9.67
N GLU A 71 -7.55 -21.02 -9.06
CA GLU A 71 -9.00 -21.22 -9.21
C GLU A 71 -9.81 -20.01 -8.72
N SER A 72 -9.33 -19.36 -7.64
CA SER A 72 -9.93 -18.14 -7.11
C SER A 72 -9.74 -16.96 -8.08
N PHE A 73 -8.56 -16.86 -8.68
CA PHE A 73 -8.28 -15.89 -9.73
C PHE A 73 -9.15 -16.11 -10.98
N LEU A 74 -9.28 -17.35 -11.49
CA LEU A 74 -10.14 -17.63 -12.65
C LEU A 74 -11.60 -17.32 -12.38
N THR A 75 -12.05 -17.55 -11.14
CA THR A 75 -13.39 -17.17 -10.71
C THR A 75 -13.56 -15.65 -10.79
N LEU A 76 -12.58 -14.85 -10.33
CA LEU A 76 -12.61 -13.38 -10.45
C LEU A 76 -12.77 -12.93 -11.91
N VAL A 77 -11.99 -13.50 -12.83
CA VAL A 77 -12.08 -13.18 -14.26
C VAL A 77 -13.46 -13.53 -14.80
N ARG A 78 -13.96 -14.74 -14.50
CA ARG A 78 -15.29 -15.19 -14.93
C ARG A 78 -16.40 -14.25 -14.46
N GLU A 79 -16.43 -13.92 -13.17
CA GLU A 79 -17.46 -13.05 -12.59
C GLU A 79 -17.36 -11.61 -13.12
N SER A 80 -16.17 -11.16 -13.51
CA SER A 80 -15.98 -9.83 -14.11
C SER A 80 -16.60 -9.74 -15.51
N LEU A 81 -16.60 -10.84 -16.27
CA LEU A 81 -17.22 -10.92 -17.58
C LEU A 81 -18.75 -11.02 -17.54
N ASP A 82 -19.35 -11.31 -16.37
CA ASP A 82 -20.80 -11.24 -16.17
C ASP A 82 -21.32 -9.81 -16.00
N LYS A 83 -20.41 -8.84 -15.84
CA LYS A 83 -20.77 -7.43 -15.70
C LYS A 83 -21.18 -6.86 -17.06
N SER A 84 -22.45 -6.46 -17.16
CA SER A 84 -22.93 -5.73 -18.33
C SER A 84 -22.40 -4.29 -18.33
N VAL A 85 -21.39 -4.02 -19.15
CA VAL A 85 -20.69 -2.73 -19.26
C VAL A 85 -20.40 -2.39 -20.72
N ASN A 86 -20.08 -1.11 -20.99
CA ASN A 86 -19.59 -0.69 -22.30
C ASN A 86 -18.14 -1.13 -22.54
N VAL A 87 -17.72 -1.14 -23.81
CA VAL A 87 -16.38 -1.60 -24.23
C VAL A 87 -15.25 -0.82 -23.55
N PRO A 88 -15.27 0.52 -23.46
CA PRO A 88 -14.19 1.26 -22.82
C PRO A 88 -13.97 0.87 -21.35
N SER A 89 -15.04 0.61 -20.60
CA SER A 89 -14.94 0.17 -19.20
C SER A 89 -14.32 -1.22 -19.09
N LEU A 90 -14.73 -2.14 -19.97
CA LEU A 90 -14.19 -3.49 -19.99
C LEU A 90 -12.71 -3.51 -20.41
N VAL A 91 -12.34 -2.72 -21.42
CA VAL A 91 -10.95 -2.53 -21.85
C VAL A 91 -10.10 -1.97 -20.71
N LYS A 92 -10.59 -0.94 -19.99
CA LYS A 92 -9.88 -0.39 -18.82
C LYS A 92 -9.61 -1.48 -17.77
N TYR A 93 -10.65 -2.24 -17.42
CA TYR A 93 -10.52 -3.32 -16.45
C TYR A 93 -9.55 -4.40 -16.90
N PHE A 94 -9.65 -4.89 -18.14
CA PHE A 94 -8.75 -5.93 -18.65
C PHE A 94 -7.29 -5.46 -18.73
N ARG A 95 -7.02 -4.18 -18.99
CA ARG A 95 -5.66 -3.63 -18.86
C ARG A 95 -5.10 -3.80 -17.46
N GLN A 96 -5.87 -3.39 -16.45
CA GLN A 96 -5.49 -3.49 -15.05
C GLN A 96 -5.36 -4.95 -14.60
N LEU A 97 -6.23 -5.83 -15.09
CA LEU A 97 -6.18 -7.27 -14.86
C LEU A 97 -4.93 -7.88 -15.48
N ASN A 98 -4.64 -7.60 -16.75
CA ASN A 98 -3.47 -8.12 -17.46
C ASN A 98 -2.17 -7.68 -16.77
N ASP A 99 -2.10 -6.42 -16.38
CA ASP A 99 -1.02 -5.85 -15.58
C ASP A 99 -0.84 -6.56 -14.22
N PHE A 100 -1.94 -6.94 -13.57
CA PHE A 100 -1.91 -7.75 -12.35
C PHE A 100 -1.40 -9.17 -12.63
N ILE A 101 -1.86 -9.83 -13.71
CA ILE A 101 -1.44 -11.19 -14.07
C ILE A 101 0.07 -11.24 -14.33
N GLU A 102 0.61 -10.18 -14.94
CA GLU A 102 2.03 -10.06 -15.27
C GLU A 102 2.93 -10.13 -14.03
N ASP A 103 2.51 -9.53 -12.90
CA ASP A 103 3.23 -9.65 -11.63
C ASP A 103 2.83 -10.90 -10.84
N PHE A 104 1.56 -11.35 -10.97
CA PHE A 104 1.04 -12.53 -10.28
C PHE A 104 1.75 -13.81 -10.72
N LYS A 105 2.01 -13.98 -12.03
CA LYS A 105 2.72 -15.15 -12.56
C LYS A 105 4.17 -15.26 -12.05
N ASP A 106 4.76 -14.14 -11.64
CA ASP A 106 6.15 -14.08 -11.16
C ASP A 106 6.26 -14.36 -9.65
N ILE A 107 5.14 -14.61 -8.96
CA ILE A 107 5.15 -15.03 -7.55
C ILE A 107 5.60 -16.49 -7.47
N ASP A 108 6.83 -16.69 -7.04
CA ASP A 108 7.38 -18.03 -6.79
C ASP A 108 6.85 -18.59 -5.46
N PHE A 109 5.75 -19.32 -5.51
CA PHE A 109 5.17 -20.03 -4.37
C PHE A 109 5.97 -21.27 -3.96
N THR A 110 6.67 -21.92 -4.88
CA THR A 110 7.36 -23.18 -4.62
C THR A 110 8.64 -22.99 -3.82
N SER A 111 9.47 -22.01 -4.21
CA SER A 111 10.75 -21.78 -3.54
C SER A 111 10.62 -20.87 -2.33
N ASN A 112 9.57 -20.07 -2.19
CA ASN A 112 9.45 -19.08 -1.11
C ASN A 112 8.57 -19.52 0.06
N TRP A 113 8.78 -20.74 0.55
CA TRP A 113 8.19 -21.17 1.80
C TRP A 113 9.13 -20.89 2.98
N TYR A 114 8.76 -19.90 3.79
CA TYR A 114 9.49 -19.57 5.01
C TYR A 114 8.73 -20.00 6.25
N VAL A 115 9.47 -20.46 7.26
CA VAL A 115 8.93 -20.85 8.58
C VAL A 115 9.75 -20.30 9.73
N LYS A 116 9.09 -20.08 10.87
CA LYS A 116 9.76 -19.81 12.14
C LYS A 116 9.97 -21.12 12.89
N SER A 117 11.20 -21.38 13.31
CA SER A 117 11.56 -22.59 14.05
C SER A 117 12.64 -22.30 15.08
N ASN A 118 12.61 -23.01 16.20
CA ASN A 118 13.68 -22.99 17.19
C ASN A 118 14.69 -24.13 16.97
N THR A 119 14.39 -25.05 16.06
CA THR A 119 15.21 -26.22 15.76
C THR A 119 15.59 -26.23 14.28
N SER A 120 16.89 -26.34 13.99
CA SER A 120 17.38 -26.58 12.64
C SER A 120 17.07 -28.01 12.21
N ARG A 121 16.63 -28.20 10.96
CA ARG A 121 16.54 -29.51 10.31
C ARG A 121 17.44 -29.50 9.08
N PRO A 122 18.75 -29.85 9.23
CA PRO A 122 19.70 -29.81 8.12
C PRO A 122 19.18 -30.60 6.91
N GLY A 123 19.34 -30.06 5.71
CA GLY A 123 18.85 -30.68 4.48
C GLY A 123 17.35 -30.50 4.20
N ILE A 124 16.54 -30.09 5.19
CA ILE A 124 15.09 -29.85 5.01
C ILE A 124 14.75 -28.36 5.06
N ILE A 125 15.34 -27.64 6.02
CA ILE A 125 15.19 -26.18 6.15
C ILE A 125 16.56 -25.52 6.33
N GLU A 126 16.76 -24.37 5.71
CA GLU A 126 17.99 -23.60 5.77
C GLU A 126 17.76 -22.26 6.47
N LYS A 127 18.67 -21.87 7.36
CA LYS A 127 18.58 -20.60 8.07
C LYS A 127 18.77 -19.45 7.09
N VAL A 128 17.84 -18.50 7.08
CA VAL A 128 17.96 -17.28 6.28
C VAL A 128 18.78 -16.26 7.07
N ASP A 129 19.86 -15.77 6.46
CA ASP A 129 20.59 -14.62 7.01
C ASP A 129 19.77 -13.35 6.74
N ASN A 130 19.30 -12.72 7.81
CA ASN A 130 18.39 -11.59 7.73
C ASN A 130 18.70 -10.55 8.81
N LYS A 131 18.13 -9.36 8.68
CA LYS A 131 18.43 -8.21 9.55
C LYS A 131 18.09 -8.44 11.03
N ILE A 132 17.30 -9.46 11.37
CA ILE A 132 16.80 -9.76 12.71
C ILE A 132 17.38 -11.08 13.27
N ALA A 133 18.28 -11.75 12.54
CA ALA A 133 18.75 -13.11 12.82
C ALA A 133 19.48 -13.32 14.17
N SER A 134 19.64 -12.27 14.98
CA SER A 134 20.35 -12.26 16.27
C SER A 134 19.48 -12.47 17.52
N GLU A 135 18.15 -12.45 17.44
CA GLU A 135 17.26 -12.60 18.61
C GLU A 135 16.13 -13.62 18.35
N ASN A 136 15.87 -14.49 19.35
CA ASN A 136 14.89 -15.59 19.41
C ASN A 136 13.95 -15.79 18.19
N GLY A 137 14.05 -16.96 17.53
CA GLY A 137 13.17 -17.38 16.42
C GLY A 137 13.75 -17.05 15.05
N CYS A 138 14.77 -17.81 14.62
CA CYS A 138 15.38 -17.66 13.30
C CYS A 138 14.34 -17.97 12.20
N SER A 139 14.39 -17.19 11.11
CA SER A 139 13.63 -17.50 9.89
C SER A 139 14.37 -18.59 9.11
N TYR A 140 13.64 -19.59 8.65
CA TYR A 140 14.18 -20.65 7.82
C TYR A 140 13.41 -20.72 6.50
N LYS A 141 14.13 -21.02 5.42
CA LYS A 141 13.58 -21.36 4.12
C LYS A 141 13.45 -22.88 4.02
N VAL A 142 12.32 -23.39 3.55
CA VAL A 142 12.16 -24.82 3.25
C VAL A 142 12.91 -25.11 1.95
N ILE A 143 13.82 -26.08 1.98
CA ILE A 143 14.65 -26.49 0.83
C ILE A 143 14.30 -27.87 0.29
N ASP A 144 13.76 -28.76 1.13
CA ASP A 144 13.19 -30.05 0.74
C ASP A 144 11.71 -30.07 1.10
N LEU A 145 10.85 -29.78 0.11
CA LEU A 145 9.41 -29.64 0.31
C LEU A 145 8.74 -30.98 0.68
N GLU A 146 9.17 -32.09 0.07
CA GLU A 146 8.60 -33.42 0.32
C GLU A 146 8.87 -33.86 1.75
N GLN A 147 10.15 -33.91 2.15
CA GLN A 147 10.51 -34.31 3.51
C GLN A 147 9.97 -33.33 4.56
N PHE A 148 9.87 -32.04 4.22
CA PHE A 148 9.29 -31.07 5.13
C PHE A 148 7.82 -31.39 5.44
N ILE A 149 7.01 -31.68 4.41
CA ILE A 149 5.58 -31.99 4.55
C ILE A 149 5.38 -33.35 5.22
N GLU A 150 6.12 -34.38 4.81
CA GLU A 150 6.08 -35.73 5.40
C GLU A 150 6.40 -35.72 6.91
N GLY A 151 7.25 -34.79 7.34
CA GLY A 151 7.57 -34.59 8.75
C GLY A 151 6.39 -34.22 9.64
N TYR A 152 5.24 -33.82 9.09
CA TYR A 152 4.02 -33.48 9.83
C TYR A 152 2.98 -34.60 9.73
N LYS A 153 2.97 -35.48 10.74
CA LYS A 153 2.15 -36.70 10.82
C LYS A 153 0.64 -36.50 10.65
N ASP A 154 0.13 -35.30 10.96
CA ASP A 154 -1.29 -34.97 10.84
C ASP A 154 -1.65 -34.39 9.45
N GLY A 155 -0.70 -34.35 8.51
CA GLY A 155 -0.88 -33.76 7.18
C GLY A 155 -1.05 -32.23 7.19
N ARG A 156 -0.67 -31.58 8.28
CA ARG A 156 -0.84 -30.13 8.48
C ARG A 156 0.52 -29.47 8.70
N PRO A 157 1.28 -29.19 7.63
CA PRO A 157 2.49 -28.39 7.74
C PRO A 157 2.15 -26.94 8.14
N PRO A 158 3.14 -26.16 8.62
CA PRO A 158 2.98 -24.74 8.94
C PRO A 158 2.42 -23.96 7.75
N GLN A 159 1.70 -22.88 8.02
CA GLN A 159 1.06 -22.10 6.97
C GLN A 159 2.10 -21.55 5.96
N HIS A 160 1.77 -21.66 4.68
CA HIS A 160 2.49 -20.96 3.62
C HIS A 160 1.97 -19.51 3.53
N HIS A 161 2.59 -18.58 4.25
CA HIS A 161 2.06 -17.22 4.38
C HIS A 161 1.92 -16.47 3.05
N ILE A 162 2.82 -16.64 2.07
CA ILE A 162 2.67 -15.99 0.76
C ILE A 162 1.41 -16.45 0.03
N ILE A 163 1.15 -17.76 -0.07
CA ILE A 163 -0.10 -18.31 -0.62
C ILE A 163 -1.28 -17.73 0.15
N HIS A 164 -1.27 -17.80 1.48
CA HIS A 164 -2.36 -17.29 2.31
C HIS A 164 -2.67 -15.79 2.04
N ILE A 165 -1.64 -14.95 1.98
CA ILE A 165 -1.77 -13.52 1.67
C ILE A 165 -2.40 -13.34 0.30
N VAL A 166 -1.85 -13.98 -0.73
CA VAL A 166 -2.33 -13.83 -2.10
C VAL A 166 -3.77 -14.32 -2.25
N SER A 167 -4.14 -15.46 -1.65
CA SER A 167 -5.53 -15.94 -1.63
C SER A 167 -6.46 -14.91 -0.98
N LYS A 168 -6.06 -14.32 0.17
CA LYS A 168 -6.86 -13.30 0.85
C LYS A 168 -6.99 -12.00 0.05
N LEU A 169 -5.96 -11.61 -0.69
CA LEU A 169 -6.02 -10.44 -1.58
C LEU A 169 -6.95 -10.68 -2.77
N LEU A 170 -6.97 -11.89 -3.32
CA LEU A 170 -7.96 -12.29 -4.34
C LEU A 170 -9.39 -12.31 -3.78
N GLU A 171 -9.59 -12.77 -2.54
CA GLU A 171 -10.88 -12.65 -1.85
C GLU A 171 -11.33 -11.18 -1.72
N CYS A 172 -10.40 -10.26 -1.41
CA CYS A 172 -10.69 -8.82 -1.38
C CYS A 172 -11.15 -8.30 -2.76
N ALA A 173 -10.45 -8.68 -3.82
CA ALA A 173 -10.81 -8.32 -5.19
C ALA A 173 -12.19 -8.84 -5.58
N MET A 174 -12.49 -10.10 -5.23
CA MET A 174 -13.82 -10.69 -5.46
C MET A 174 -14.90 -9.94 -4.68
N LYS A 175 -14.63 -9.59 -3.42
CA LYS A 175 -15.57 -8.81 -2.60
C LYS A 175 -15.86 -7.45 -3.25
N SER A 176 -14.82 -6.71 -3.66
CA SER A 176 -14.96 -5.43 -4.39
C SER A 176 -15.83 -5.55 -5.65
N LEU A 177 -15.71 -6.66 -6.39
CA LEU A 177 -16.48 -6.93 -7.60
C LEU A 177 -17.97 -7.15 -7.34
N THR A 178 -18.34 -7.48 -6.11
CA THR A 178 -19.74 -7.72 -5.68
C THR A 178 -20.31 -6.59 -4.82
N THR A 179 -19.46 -5.69 -4.30
CA THR A 179 -19.86 -4.53 -3.51
C THR A 179 -20.78 -3.61 -4.31
N THR A 180 -21.80 -3.06 -3.64
CA THR A 180 -22.61 -1.96 -4.17
C THR A 180 -21.91 -0.63 -3.88
N TRP A 181 -21.67 0.15 -4.93
CA TRP A 181 -20.91 1.40 -4.85
C TRP A 181 -21.84 2.61 -5.02
N GLU A 182 -21.71 3.59 -4.14
CA GLU A 182 -22.23 4.93 -4.35
C GLU A 182 -21.34 5.63 -5.39
N SER A 183 -21.89 5.81 -6.60
CA SER A 183 -21.21 6.46 -7.72
C SER A 183 -22.23 6.96 -8.75
N ASP A 184 -21.82 7.91 -9.60
CA ASP A 184 -22.63 8.38 -10.73
C ASP A 184 -22.70 7.36 -11.88
N SER A 185 -21.88 6.30 -11.84
CA SER A 185 -21.82 5.25 -12.84
C SER A 185 -22.75 4.08 -12.50
N GLY A 186 -23.16 3.31 -13.51
CA GLY A 186 -23.92 2.08 -13.29
C GLY A 186 -23.13 1.07 -12.45
N GLN A 187 -23.81 0.29 -11.61
CA GLN A 187 -23.17 -0.60 -10.63
C GLN A 187 -22.12 -1.55 -11.24
N SER A 188 -22.41 -2.15 -12.40
CA SER A 188 -21.45 -3.01 -13.11
C SER A 188 -20.15 -2.28 -13.47
N VAL A 189 -20.25 -1.02 -13.90
CA VAL A 189 -19.09 -0.18 -14.24
C VAL A 189 -18.32 0.17 -12.96
N ALA A 190 -19.02 0.60 -11.91
CA ALA A 190 -18.41 0.93 -10.63
C ALA A 190 -17.66 -0.27 -10.01
N GLN A 191 -18.24 -1.47 -10.10
CA GLN A 191 -17.65 -2.72 -9.60
C GLN A 191 -16.37 -3.09 -10.35
N LEU A 192 -16.36 -2.98 -11.69
CA LEU A 192 -15.15 -3.22 -12.48
C LEU A 192 -14.08 -2.18 -12.20
N ASP A 193 -14.48 -0.90 -12.11
CA ASP A 193 -13.55 0.21 -11.85
C ASP A 193 -12.88 0.07 -10.47
N ALA A 194 -13.67 -0.13 -9.41
CA ALA A 194 -13.15 -0.38 -8.06
C ALA A 194 -12.21 -1.60 -8.02
N THR A 195 -12.61 -2.70 -8.64
CA THR A 195 -11.81 -3.94 -8.64
C THR A 195 -10.52 -3.78 -9.41
N GLY A 196 -10.55 -3.08 -10.56
CA GLY A 196 -9.34 -2.78 -11.35
C GLY A 196 -8.34 -1.89 -10.59
N GLU A 197 -8.81 -0.85 -9.90
CA GLU A 197 -7.95 -0.02 -9.04
C GLU A 197 -7.39 -0.81 -7.86
N LEU A 198 -8.19 -1.69 -7.26
CA LEU A 198 -7.75 -2.58 -6.18
C LEU A 198 -6.67 -3.56 -6.65
N LEU A 199 -6.83 -4.20 -7.81
CA LEU A 199 -5.82 -5.08 -8.41
C LEU A 199 -4.51 -4.33 -8.70
N SER A 200 -4.60 -3.09 -9.20
CA SER A 200 -3.44 -2.20 -9.42
C SER A 200 -2.68 -1.88 -8.13
N ALA A 201 -3.38 -1.73 -7.01
CA ALA A 201 -2.75 -1.55 -5.71
C ALA A 201 -2.17 -2.85 -5.15
N ILE A 202 -2.89 -3.97 -5.28
CA ILE A 202 -2.43 -5.30 -4.84
C ILE A 202 -1.14 -5.69 -5.56
N ARG A 203 -1.07 -5.57 -6.89
CA ARG A 203 0.15 -5.93 -7.65
C ARG A 203 1.39 -5.20 -7.14
N SER A 204 1.23 -3.93 -6.75
CA SER A 204 2.32 -3.10 -6.22
C SER A 204 2.85 -3.60 -4.87
N SER A 205 2.07 -4.44 -4.17
CA SER A 205 2.49 -5.05 -2.91
C SER A 205 3.31 -6.34 -3.07
N PHE A 206 3.23 -7.02 -4.22
CA PHE A 206 3.85 -8.33 -4.43
C PHE A 206 5.37 -8.32 -4.31
N ILE A 207 6.03 -7.22 -4.73
CA ILE A 207 7.48 -7.07 -4.60
C ILE A 207 7.98 -7.13 -3.15
N TYR A 208 7.09 -6.95 -2.17
CA TYR A 208 7.41 -6.96 -0.74
C TYR A 208 7.15 -8.31 -0.08
N LEU A 209 6.57 -9.30 -0.80
CA LEU A 209 6.37 -10.65 -0.26
C LEU A 209 7.70 -11.31 0.14
N LYS A 210 8.78 -10.97 -0.57
CA LYS A 210 10.15 -11.44 -0.29
C LYS A 210 10.73 -10.96 1.04
N GLU A 211 10.10 -9.97 1.68
CA GLU A 211 10.54 -9.46 2.98
C GLU A 211 10.04 -10.31 4.15
N GLN A 212 9.19 -11.31 3.91
CA GLN A 212 8.70 -12.22 4.96
C GLN A 212 9.82 -12.66 5.93
N PRO A 213 11.01 -13.09 5.48
CA PRO A 213 12.05 -13.56 6.40
C PRO A 213 12.54 -12.48 7.38
N ASP A 214 12.45 -11.20 7.02
CA ASP A 214 12.83 -10.06 7.86
C ASP A 214 11.82 -9.78 8.98
N TYR A 215 10.67 -10.45 9.01
CA TYR A 215 9.68 -10.27 10.07
C TYR A 215 9.96 -11.15 11.29
N ARG A 216 9.74 -10.61 12.49
CA ARG A 216 9.79 -11.37 13.76
C ARG A 216 8.64 -12.35 13.88
N ASP A 217 7.45 -11.89 13.49
CA ASP A 217 6.21 -12.66 13.52
C ASP A 217 5.61 -12.67 12.11
N PHE A 218 5.37 -13.87 11.58
CA PHE A 218 4.79 -14.03 10.25
C PHE A 218 3.27 -13.79 10.24
N GLU A 219 2.59 -13.91 11.39
CA GLU A 219 1.20 -13.47 11.50
C GLU A 219 1.10 -11.96 11.40
N GLN A 220 2.03 -11.24 12.05
CA GLN A 220 2.15 -9.80 11.85
C GLN A 220 2.37 -9.49 10.37
N PHE A 221 3.37 -10.10 9.72
CA PHE A 221 3.63 -9.91 8.27
C PHE A 221 2.37 -10.12 7.40
N SER A 222 1.63 -11.21 7.63
CA SER A 222 0.38 -11.51 6.95
C SER A 222 -0.66 -10.39 7.16
N ASN A 223 -0.82 -9.96 8.41
CA ASN A 223 -1.73 -8.87 8.75
C ASN A 223 -1.34 -7.54 8.10
N GLU A 224 -0.05 -7.16 8.10
CA GLU A 224 0.39 -5.91 7.44
C GLU A 224 0.19 -5.97 5.93
N SER A 225 0.24 -7.16 5.33
CA SER A 225 0.09 -7.37 3.88
C SER A 225 -1.37 -7.37 3.43
N VAL A 226 -2.29 -7.87 4.24
CA VAL A 226 -3.70 -8.10 3.85
C VAL A 226 -4.65 -7.05 4.43
N GLN A 227 -4.50 -6.70 5.71
CA GLN A 227 -5.48 -5.88 6.44
C GLN A 227 -5.76 -4.52 5.80
N PRO A 228 -4.78 -3.81 5.20
CA PRO A 228 -5.09 -2.54 4.55
C PRO A 228 -6.13 -2.65 3.43
N PHE A 229 -6.03 -3.70 2.61
CA PHE A 229 -6.97 -3.97 1.53
C PHE A 229 -8.33 -4.41 2.04
N LEU A 230 -8.37 -5.27 3.07
CA LEU A 230 -9.63 -5.67 3.70
C LEU A 230 -10.37 -4.47 4.30
N GLN A 231 -9.67 -3.60 5.03
CA GLN A 231 -10.28 -2.45 5.70
C GLN A 231 -10.91 -1.47 4.71
N VAL A 232 -10.25 -1.20 3.58
CA VAL A 232 -10.81 -0.28 2.58
C VAL A 232 -12.02 -0.87 1.87
N VAL A 233 -12.00 -2.17 1.54
CA VAL A 233 -13.14 -2.85 0.91
C VAL A 233 -14.34 -2.96 1.85
N ASP A 234 -14.10 -3.16 3.15
CA ASP A 234 -15.16 -3.38 4.14
C ASP A 234 -15.78 -2.09 4.68
N ARG A 235 -15.06 -0.97 4.58
CA ARG A 235 -15.43 0.30 5.23
C ARG A 235 -15.54 1.48 4.27
N CYS A 236 -15.65 1.22 2.97
CA CYS A 236 -15.82 2.26 1.97
C CYS A 236 -16.85 1.81 0.95
N HIS A 237 -17.90 2.60 0.75
CA HIS A 237 -18.93 2.33 -0.24
C HIS A 237 -19.04 3.44 -1.30
N ILE A 238 -18.35 4.57 -1.12
CA ILE A 238 -18.26 5.63 -2.12
C ILE A 238 -17.08 5.36 -3.04
N LEU A 239 -17.34 5.25 -4.35
CA LEU A 239 -16.32 4.83 -5.33
C LEU A 239 -15.11 5.77 -5.37
N GLU A 240 -15.34 7.08 -5.41
CA GLU A 240 -14.24 8.06 -5.49
C GLU A 240 -13.39 8.09 -4.21
N GLU A 241 -14.01 7.96 -3.03
CA GLU A 241 -13.25 7.81 -1.78
C GLU A 241 -12.45 6.50 -1.78
N PHE A 242 -13.04 5.41 -2.27
CA PHE A 242 -12.37 4.11 -2.35
C PHE A 242 -11.11 4.17 -3.22
N LYS A 243 -11.19 4.77 -4.41
CA LYS A 243 -10.03 4.95 -5.30
C LYS A 243 -8.90 5.72 -4.61
N ILE A 244 -9.23 6.80 -3.91
CA ILE A 244 -8.26 7.59 -3.16
C ILE A 244 -7.58 6.74 -2.08
N ARG A 245 -8.37 6.00 -1.28
CA ARG A 245 -7.86 5.17 -0.18
C ARG A 245 -7.01 3.99 -0.67
N VAL A 246 -7.44 3.32 -1.73
CA VAL A 246 -6.69 2.25 -2.39
C VAL A 246 -5.35 2.75 -2.92
N ASN A 247 -5.34 3.95 -3.53
CA ASN A 247 -4.09 4.56 -3.97
C ASN A 247 -3.16 4.92 -2.80
N VAL A 248 -3.71 5.37 -1.65
CA VAL A 248 -2.91 5.58 -0.44
C VAL A 248 -2.30 4.26 0.06
N ILE A 249 -3.06 3.16 0.05
CA ILE A 249 -2.53 1.83 0.42
C ILE A 249 -1.39 1.44 -0.52
N LYS A 250 -1.57 1.57 -1.84
CA LYS A 250 -0.54 1.30 -2.86
C LYS A 250 0.78 2.02 -2.55
N GLU A 251 0.72 3.34 -2.34
CA GLU A 251 1.90 4.15 -2.06
C GLU A 251 2.50 3.87 -0.68
N SER A 252 1.68 3.44 0.28
CA SER A 252 2.11 3.19 1.65
C SER A 252 3.20 2.12 1.76
N PHE A 253 3.13 1.06 0.95
CA PHE A 253 4.11 -0.03 1.02
C PHE A 253 5.54 0.49 0.76
N TRP A 254 5.70 1.34 -0.26
CA TRP A 254 6.99 1.97 -0.56
C TRP A 254 7.35 3.02 0.49
N TYR A 255 6.40 3.90 0.81
CA TYR A 255 6.60 5.03 1.71
C TYR A 255 7.08 4.60 3.08
N ILE A 256 6.39 3.63 3.68
CA ILE A 256 6.66 3.11 5.03
C ILE A 256 8.07 2.52 5.13
N ARG A 257 8.61 1.97 4.03
CA ARG A 257 9.94 1.36 3.98
C ARG A 257 11.06 2.38 3.83
N LYS A 258 10.78 3.52 3.21
CA LYS A 258 11.76 4.61 2.99
C LYS A 258 11.62 5.79 3.94
N MET A 259 10.63 5.73 4.84
CA MET A 259 10.25 6.84 5.72
C MET A 259 11.42 7.41 6.53
N ASP A 260 12.35 6.54 6.96
CA ASP A 260 13.51 6.88 7.79
C ASP A 260 14.86 6.66 7.06
N GLU A 261 14.86 6.53 5.72
CA GLU A 261 16.10 6.31 4.94
C GLU A 261 17.06 7.52 4.99
N ILE A 262 16.51 8.72 5.20
CA ILE A 262 17.28 9.95 5.38
C ILE A 262 17.04 10.51 6.78
N GLY A 263 18.03 10.32 7.65
CA GLY A 263 18.04 10.93 8.99
C GLY A 263 18.11 12.46 8.94
N ILE A 264 17.70 13.11 10.03
CA ILE A 264 17.60 14.58 10.12
C ILE A 264 18.90 15.32 9.77
N THR A 265 20.06 14.81 10.18
CA THR A 265 21.36 15.41 9.87
C THR A 265 21.57 15.51 8.36
N ARG A 266 21.34 14.41 7.64
CA ARG A 266 21.48 14.37 6.18
C ARG A 266 20.41 15.21 5.49
N ALA A 267 19.20 15.24 6.04
CA ALA A 267 18.12 16.07 5.52
C ALA A 267 18.45 17.57 5.61
N LEU A 268 19.01 18.02 6.73
CA LEU A 268 19.45 19.41 6.92
C LEU A 268 20.57 19.79 5.95
N GLU A 269 21.57 18.91 5.74
CA GLU A 269 22.64 19.13 4.76
C GLU A 269 22.10 19.30 3.34
N LEU A 270 21.24 18.38 2.90
CA LEU A 270 20.62 18.43 1.58
C LEU A 270 19.76 19.69 1.43
N PHE A 271 18.98 20.03 2.45
CA PHE A 271 18.13 21.21 2.45
C PHE A 271 18.96 22.50 2.39
N HIS A 272 20.08 22.57 3.10
CA HIS A 272 21.02 23.70 3.06
C HIS A 272 21.60 23.92 1.65
N GLN A 273 22.05 22.83 1.02
CA GLN A 273 22.62 22.86 -0.33
C GLN A 273 21.59 23.34 -1.37
N LEU A 274 20.35 22.86 -1.27
CA LEU A 274 19.26 23.22 -2.19
C LEU A 274 18.79 24.67 -2.04
N ASN A 275 18.95 25.27 -0.86
CA ASN A 275 18.46 26.63 -0.55
C ASN A 275 19.60 27.66 -0.42
N HIS A 276 20.71 27.40 -1.13
CA HIS A 276 21.86 28.30 -1.29
C HIS A 276 22.45 28.84 0.02
N GLY A 277 22.38 28.06 1.10
CA GLY A 277 22.99 28.41 2.38
C GLY A 277 22.32 29.55 3.16
N SER A 278 21.20 30.09 2.69
CA SER A 278 20.47 31.21 3.31
C SER A 278 19.66 30.84 4.57
N VAL A 279 19.98 29.70 5.19
CA VAL A 279 19.13 29.00 6.16
C VAL A 279 19.88 28.78 7.48
N ASN A 280 19.24 29.15 8.61
CA ASN A 280 19.79 28.88 9.93
C ASN A 280 19.50 27.42 10.35
N LEU A 281 20.46 26.53 10.07
CA LEU A 281 20.32 25.09 10.34
C LEU A 281 20.16 24.75 11.83
N ASN A 282 20.79 25.52 12.72
CA ASN A 282 20.70 25.27 14.16
C ASN A 282 19.28 25.55 14.67
N LYS A 283 18.68 26.68 14.27
CA LYS A 283 17.29 26.99 14.60
C LYS A 283 16.33 25.96 14.02
N LEU A 284 16.47 25.61 12.73
CA LEU A 284 15.62 24.59 12.12
C LEU A 284 15.72 23.24 12.83
N LYS A 285 16.94 22.84 13.23
CA LYS A 285 17.14 21.59 13.97
C LYS A 285 16.43 21.64 15.32
N GLN A 286 16.55 22.73 16.07
CA GLN A 286 15.85 22.90 17.36
C GLN A 286 14.33 22.81 17.19
N CYS A 287 13.77 23.54 16.21
CA CYS A 287 12.35 23.46 15.88
C CYS A 287 11.93 22.03 15.48
N TYR A 288 12.78 21.34 14.70
CA TYR A 288 12.53 19.96 14.30
C TYR A 288 12.52 18.99 15.48
N ASP A 289 13.45 19.13 16.42
CA ASP A 289 13.53 18.28 17.61
C ASP A 289 12.28 18.46 18.49
N ILE A 290 11.79 19.70 18.66
CA ILE A 290 10.52 19.99 19.34
C ILE A 290 9.35 19.34 18.61
N TYR A 291 9.29 19.52 17.28
CA TYR A 291 8.26 18.91 16.43
C TYR A 291 8.21 17.39 16.59
N VAL A 292 9.35 16.71 16.49
CA VAL A 292 9.41 15.24 16.57
C VAL A 292 8.99 14.76 17.95
N SER A 293 9.46 15.42 19.01
CA SER A 293 9.08 15.09 20.38
C SER A 293 7.57 15.19 20.56
N LYS A 294 6.96 16.31 20.15
CA LYS A 294 5.52 16.52 20.29
C LYS A 294 4.69 15.63 19.36
N TYR A 295 5.17 15.36 18.16
CA TYR A 295 4.51 14.44 17.22
C TYR A 295 4.41 13.04 17.83
N ASN A 296 5.52 12.53 18.39
CA ASN A 296 5.56 11.21 19.01
C ASN A 296 4.66 11.13 20.25
N GLU A 297 4.63 12.19 21.06
CA GLU A 297 3.70 12.34 22.19
C GLU A 297 2.24 12.23 21.72
N TYR A 298 1.83 13.04 20.73
CA TYR A 298 0.47 13.04 20.20
C TYR A 298 0.06 11.71 19.57
N ILE A 299 0.94 11.07 18.80
CA ILE A 299 0.68 9.74 18.25
C ILE A 299 0.57 8.69 19.37
N GLY A 300 1.42 8.78 20.40
CA GLY A 300 1.38 7.91 21.57
C GLY A 300 0.05 8.02 22.32
N GLU A 301 -0.40 9.23 22.62
CA GLU A 301 -1.68 9.48 23.29
C GLU A 301 -2.88 9.04 22.44
N ALA A 302 -2.87 9.34 21.14
CA ALA A 302 -3.94 8.93 20.23
C ALA A 302 -4.02 7.40 20.06
N LYS A 303 -2.92 6.67 20.28
CA LYS A 303 -2.93 5.20 20.27
C LYS A 303 -3.66 4.59 21.47
N LEU A 304 -3.67 5.28 22.61
CA LEU A 304 -4.37 4.84 23.82
C LEU A 304 -5.90 4.98 23.69
N LYS A 305 -6.38 5.76 22.72
CA LYS A 305 -7.79 6.01 22.46
C LYS A 305 -8.24 5.28 21.19
N SER A 306 -9.47 4.75 21.19
CA SER A 306 -10.01 4.02 20.04
C SER A 306 -10.49 4.97 18.94
N GLY A 307 -10.16 4.65 17.69
CA GLY A 307 -10.73 5.28 16.49
C GLY A 307 -10.63 6.82 16.46
N LEU A 308 -11.76 7.48 16.21
CA LEU A 308 -11.86 8.93 16.05
C LEU A 308 -11.68 9.72 17.36
N ASP A 309 -11.79 9.07 18.53
CA ASP A 309 -11.72 9.77 19.81
C ASP A 309 -10.29 10.24 20.13
N GLY A 310 -9.28 9.52 19.64
CA GLY A 310 -7.90 9.99 19.66
C GLY A 310 -7.72 11.29 18.85
N ILE A 311 -8.34 11.36 17.66
CA ILE A 311 -8.27 12.54 16.80
C ILE A 311 -9.01 13.73 17.43
N LYS A 312 -10.23 13.52 17.95
CA LYS A 312 -11.01 14.56 18.63
C LYS A 312 -10.24 15.16 19.81
N SER A 313 -9.64 14.30 20.64
CA SER A 313 -8.83 14.75 21.77
C SER A 313 -7.62 15.59 21.33
N LEU A 314 -6.94 15.22 20.24
CA LEU A 314 -5.82 16.02 19.72
C LEU A 314 -6.32 17.37 19.21
N VAL A 315 -7.44 17.40 18.49
CA VAL A 315 -8.04 18.64 18.01
C VAL A 315 -8.42 19.56 19.17
N GLU A 316 -8.98 19.03 20.26
CA GLU A 316 -9.30 19.78 21.47
C GLU A 316 -8.04 20.42 22.09
N ILE A 317 -6.97 19.64 22.28
CA ILE A 317 -5.68 20.10 22.82
C ILE A 317 -5.12 21.25 21.98
N MET A 318 -5.15 21.11 20.66
CA MET A 318 -4.66 22.15 19.74
C MET A 318 -5.51 23.42 19.81
N THR A 319 -6.83 23.27 19.95
CA THR A 319 -7.78 24.39 19.96
C THR A 319 -7.68 25.22 21.24
N THR A 320 -7.28 24.63 22.37
CA THR A 320 -7.09 25.36 23.64
C THR A 320 -6.08 26.51 23.51
N ASN A 321 -5.05 26.35 22.67
CA ASN A 321 -4.00 27.35 22.51
C ASN A 321 -4.21 28.26 21.28
N LYS A 322 -5.38 28.22 20.63
CA LYS A 322 -5.63 28.93 19.37
C LYS A 322 -5.38 30.45 19.45
N ALA A 323 -5.61 31.05 20.62
CA ALA A 323 -5.40 32.49 20.83
C ALA A 323 -3.95 32.93 20.62
N ASP A 324 -2.99 32.03 20.78
CA ASP A 324 -1.55 32.31 20.66
C ASP A 324 -1.10 32.61 19.22
N TYR A 325 -1.95 32.33 18.23
CA TYR A 325 -1.57 32.33 16.81
C TYR A 325 -2.26 33.41 15.97
N LYS A 326 -3.23 34.14 16.52
CA LYS A 326 -4.23 34.96 15.79
C LYS A 326 -3.70 36.02 14.81
N GLU A 327 -2.48 36.50 14.99
CA GLU A 327 -1.93 37.56 14.14
C GLU A 327 -0.53 37.19 13.65
N ILE A 328 -0.45 36.74 12.39
CA ILE A 328 0.80 36.33 11.73
C ILE A 328 1.88 37.42 11.87
N ALA A 329 1.53 38.69 11.64
CA ALA A 329 2.46 39.82 11.74
C ALA A 329 3.08 40.00 13.16
N LYS A 330 2.45 39.44 14.20
CA LYS A 330 2.92 39.51 15.59
C LYS A 330 3.73 38.29 16.03
N TRP A 331 3.89 37.26 15.19
CA TRP A 331 4.67 36.09 15.55
C TRP A 331 6.12 36.48 15.80
N ASP A 332 6.53 36.39 17.06
CA ASP A 332 7.89 36.66 17.52
C ASP A 332 8.71 35.37 17.58
N GLU A 333 9.94 35.48 18.09
CA GLU A 333 10.85 34.35 18.20
C GLU A 333 10.25 33.19 19.01
N VAL A 334 9.58 33.48 20.12
CA VAL A 334 8.98 32.45 21.00
C VAL A 334 7.87 31.69 20.27
N VAL A 335 6.98 32.41 19.60
CA VAL A 335 5.92 31.79 18.79
C VAL A 335 6.53 30.91 17.70
N LYS A 336 7.58 31.39 17.03
CA LYS A 336 8.25 30.65 15.96
C LYS A 336 9.00 29.42 16.44
N THR A 337 9.80 29.51 17.49
CA THR A 337 10.69 28.41 17.88
C THR A 337 10.05 27.40 18.81
N GLU A 338 8.98 27.77 19.53
CA GLU A 338 8.36 26.88 20.53
C GLU A 338 6.93 26.47 20.16
N LYS A 339 6.09 27.43 19.75
CA LYS A 339 4.65 27.19 19.53
C LYS A 339 4.33 26.62 18.15
N LEU A 340 4.87 27.20 17.08
CA LEU A 340 4.62 26.73 15.70
C LEU A 340 5.10 25.29 15.46
N PRO A 341 6.26 24.82 15.94
CA PRO A 341 6.66 23.43 15.80
C PRO A 341 5.69 22.47 16.49
N THR A 342 5.17 22.87 17.65
CA THR A 342 4.16 22.12 18.41
C THR A 342 2.82 22.05 17.65
N LEU A 343 2.36 23.18 17.11
CA LEU A 343 1.14 23.22 16.27
C LEU A 343 1.29 22.35 15.03
N LEU A 344 2.42 22.46 14.33
CA LEU A 344 2.73 21.64 13.16
C LEU A 344 2.78 20.15 13.50
N ALA A 345 3.32 19.79 14.67
CA ALA A 345 3.32 18.41 15.16
C ALA A 345 1.90 17.88 15.38
N GLY A 346 1.02 18.68 15.99
CA GLY A 346 -0.39 18.33 16.18
C GLY A 346 -1.13 18.11 14.85
N LEU A 347 -1.01 19.06 13.92
CA LEU A 347 -1.62 18.94 12.59
C LEU A 347 -1.06 17.74 11.81
N SER A 348 0.25 17.51 11.90
CA SER A 348 0.89 16.34 11.29
C SER A 348 0.39 15.04 11.91
N ALA A 349 0.17 14.99 13.22
CA ALA A 349 -0.36 13.82 13.91
C ALA A 349 -1.80 13.53 13.47
N VAL A 350 -2.67 14.55 13.41
CA VAL A 350 -4.04 14.42 12.89
C VAL A 350 -4.03 13.91 11.45
N TRP A 351 -3.22 14.52 10.58
CA TRP A 351 -3.06 14.06 9.20
C TRP A 351 -2.59 12.60 9.13
N SER A 352 -1.56 12.24 9.91
CA SER A 352 -1.00 10.88 9.95
C SER A 352 -2.04 9.85 10.38
N LEU A 353 -2.86 10.17 11.39
CA LEU A 353 -3.93 9.30 11.89
C LEU A 353 -5.04 9.12 10.84
N LEU A 354 -5.42 10.19 10.13
CA LEU A 354 -6.46 10.14 9.10
C LEU A 354 -6.01 9.38 7.86
N VAL A 355 -4.83 9.71 7.33
CA VAL A 355 -4.32 9.11 6.10
C VAL A 355 -3.91 7.65 6.31
N SER A 356 -3.49 7.30 7.54
CA SER A 356 -3.10 5.93 7.87
C SER A 356 -4.27 5.06 8.33
N LYS A 357 -5.54 5.51 8.22
CA LYS A 357 -6.70 4.79 8.79
C LYS A 357 -6.78 3.33 8.33
N ASP A 358 -6.42 3.08 7.08
CA ASP A 358 -6.43 1.74 6.46
C ASP A 358 -5.12 0.98 6.67
N VAL A 359 -3.99 1.67 6.82
CA VAL A 359 -2.66 1.04 6.94
C VAL A 359 -2.16 0.95 8.39
N ARG A 360 -2.94 1.43 9.37
CA ARG A 360 -2.57 1.46 10.80
C ARG A 360 -2.29 0.06 11.38
N SER A 361 -2.86 -1.00 10.79
CA SER A 361 -2.58 -2.39 11.17
C SER A 361 -1.11 -2.78 10.97
N SER A 362 -0.36 -2.08 10.11
CA SER A 362 1.09 -2.26 9.94
C SER A 362 1.93 -1.79 11.12
N GLY A 363 1.30 -1.23 12.17
CA GLY A 363 2.02 -0.61 13.29
C GLY A 363 2.77 0.68 12.91
N LYS A 364 2.83 1.02 11.62
CA LYS A 364 3.49 2.20 11.08
C LYS A 364 2.44 3.20 10.57
N PHE A 365 2.76 4.48 10.71
CA PHE A 365 1.93 5.57 10.24
C PHE A 365 2.66 6.26 9.10
N LEU A 366 1.93 6.65 8.07
CA LEU A 366 2.41 7.67 7.14
C LEU A 366 2.58 8.96 7.95
N LYS A 367 3.83 9.40 8.12
CA LYS A 367 4.20 10.66 8.76
C LYS A 367 4.95 11.54 7.77
N PRO A 368 4.88 12.87 7.84
CA PRO A 368 5.64 13.74 6.95
C PRO A 368 7.15 13.47 7.04
N HIS A 369 7.83 13.41 5.90
CA HIS A 369 9.29 13.25 5.86
C HIS A 369 10.00 14.45 6.48
N CYS A 370 11.19 14.24 7.02
CA CYS A 370 12.04 15.29 7.60
C CYS A 370 12.21 16.50 6.66
N ILE A 371 12.47 16.29 5.37
CA ILE A 371 12.61 17.36 4.36
C ILE A 371 11.30 18.15 4.19
N GLN A 372 10.14 17.50 4.25
CA GLN A 372 8.84 18.17 4.15
C GLN A 372 8.61 19.09 5.35
N VAL A 373 8.89 18.59 6.56
CA VAL A 373 8.77 19.37 7.80
C VAL A 373 9.72 20.56 7.80
N LEU A 374 10.99 20.34 7.43
CA LEU A 374 11.98 21.42 7.30
C LEU A 374 11.54 22.48 6.28
N CYS A 375 10.96 22.06 5.15
CA CYS A 375 10.41 22.98 4.16
C CYS A 375 9.25 23.81 4.71
N ILE A 376 8.32 23.20 5.46
CA ILE A 376 7.20 23.93 6.08
C ILE A 376 7.73 24.94 7.11
N MET A 377 8.65 24.51 7.98
CA MET A 377 9.29 25.38 8.98
C MET A 377 10.02 26.55 8.31
N ARG A 378 10.74 26.29 7.22
CA ARG A 378 11.36 27.35 6.43
C ARG A 378 10.28 28.29 5.89
N LEU A 379 9.24 27.80 5.21
CA LEU A 379 8.13 28.61 4.66
C LEU A 379 7.42 29.48 5.72
N LEU A 380 7.37 29.02 6.97
CA LEU A 380 6.85 29.78 8.11
C LEU A 380 7.90 30.72 8.75
N SER A 381 9.10 30.83 8.18
CA SER A 381 10.21 31.69 8.63
C SER A 381 10.72 31.39 10.04
N LEU A 382 10.73 30.11 10.44
CA LEU A 382 11.20 29.67 11.77
C LEU A 382 12.72 29.77 11.94
N ASP A 383 13.45 29.93 10.84
CA ASP A 383 14.91 30.09 10.81
C ASP A 383 15.35 31.56 10.74
N GLY A 384 14.40 32.47 10.51
CA GLY A 384 14.61 33.92 10.50
C GLY A 384 14.59 34.53 11.90
N SER A 385 14.79 35.85 11.99
CA SER A 385 14.70 36.63 13.25
C SER A 385 13.67 37.76 13.16
N SER A 386 13.06 37.95 12.00
CA SER A 386 12.02 38.92 11.76
C SER A 386 10.71 38.50 12.44
N ARG A 387 9.84 39.47 12.72
CA ARG A 387 8.47 39.18 13.13
C ARG A 387 7.63 38.74 11.93
N GLY A 388 6.71 37.81 12.16
CA GLY A 388 5.82 37.26 11.14
C GLY A 388 6.51 36.40 10.10
N VAL A 389 5.86 36.21 8.95
CA VAL A 389 6.33 35.30 7.89
C VAL A 389 6.90 36.13 6.74
N GLU A 390 8.16 35.85 6.39
CA GLU A 390 8.85 36.46 5.26
C GLU A 390 8.39 35.84 3.92
N HIS A 391 8.54 36.61 2.85
CA HIS A 391 8.37 36.09 1.50
C HIS A 391 9.66 35.44 1.03
N HIS A 392 9.67 34.12 0.93
CA HIS A 392 10.79 33.38 0.36
C HIS A 392 10.33 32.12 -0.36
N LEU A 393 11.23 31.63 -1.22
CA LEU A 393 11.07 30.38 -1.92
C LEU A 393 11.82 29.28 -1.16
N ALA A 394 11.18 28.13 -0.95
CA ALA A 394 11.85 26.93 -0.46
C ALA A 394 11.93 25.91 -1.59
N GLN A 395 13.15 25.50 -1.95
CA GLN A 395 13.37 24.50 -2.99
C GLN A 395 13.36 23.09 -2.38
N VAL A 396 12.52 22.23 -2.95
CA VAL A 396 12.48 20.79 -2.67
C VAL A 396 12.51 20.02 -3.98
N LEU A 397 13.22 18.88 -3.99
CA LEU A 397 13.33 18.02 -5.16
C LEU A 397 11.98 17.45 -5.61
N THR A 398 11.89 17.04 -6.86
CA THR A 398 10.73 16.32 -7.41
C THR A 398 10.52 15.01 -6.65
N GLY A 399 9.26 14.63 -6.42
CA GLY A 399 8.91 13.40 -5.69
C GLY A 399 8.95 13.51 -4.16
N GLN A 400 9.34 14.66 -3.59
CA GLN A 400 9.41 14.85 -2.13
C GLN A 400 8.06 15.22 -1.47
N GLY A 401 6.93 15.09 -2.18
CA GLY A 401 5.59 15.33 -1.63
C GLY A 401 5.22 16.80 -1.41
N LYS A 402 5.36 17.64 -2.45
CA LYS A 402 4.99 19.08 -2.40
C LYS A 402 3.54 19.31 -1.97
N SER A 403 2.63 18.40 -2.31
CA SER A 403 1.22 18.48 -1.90
C SER A 403 1.04 18.34 -0.38
N VAL A 404 1.85 17.51 0.29
CA VAL A 404 1.82 17.38 1.76
C VAL A 404 2.34 18.66 2.41
N ILE A 405 3.41 19.25 1.86
CA ILE A 405 3.96 20.54 2.31
C ILE A 405 2.89 21.63 2.23
N LEU A 406 2.24 21.79 1.07
CA LEU A 406 1.20 22.80 0.87
C LEU A 406 -0.06 22.55 1.70
N GLY A 407 -0.47 21.28 1.85
CA GLY A 407 -1.62 20.90 2.66
C GLY A 407 -1.42 21.22 4.13
N LEU A 408 -0.27 20.82 4.71
CA LEU A 408 0.05 21.10 6.11
C LEU A 408 0.33 22.59 6.35
N LEU A 409 1.01 23.27 5.44
CA LEU A 409 1.22 24.72 5.53
C LEU A 409 -0.11 25.47 5.51
N SER A 410 -0.99 25.14 4.57
CA SER A 410 -2.35 25.71 4.51
C SER A 410 -3.14 25.42 5.78
N ALA A 411 -3.03 24.21 6.34
CA ALA A 411 -3.69 23.85 7.58
C ALA A 411 -3.16 24.65 8.78
N VAL A 412 -1.84 24.90 8.86
CA VAL A 412 -1.26 25.79 9.88
C VAL A 412 -1.86 27.18 9.72
N LEU A 413 -1.78 27.77 8.53
CA LEU A 413 -2.24 29.13 8.26
C LEU A 413 -3.75 29.32 8.43
N ALA A 414 -4.56 28.29 8.15
CA ALA A 414 -6.01 28.33 8.37
C ALA A 414 -6.39 28.12 9.85
N PHE A 415 -5.53 27.46 10.63
CA PHE A 415 -5.73 27.26 12.05
C PHE A 415 -5.45 28.54 12.85
N THR A 416 -4.45 29.31 12.42
CA THR A 416 -4.03 30.59 13.02
C THR A 416 -4.95 31.72 12.63
#